data_AF-A0A498NUW1-F1
#
_entry.id   AF-A0A498NUW1-F1
#
_cell.length_a   1.000
_cell.length_b   1.000
_cell.length_c   1.000
_cell.angle_alpha   90.00
_cell.angle_beta   90.00
_cell.angle_gamma   90.00
#
_symmetry.space_group_name_H-M   'P 1'
#
loop_
_entity.id
_entity.type
_entity.pdbx_description
1 polymer ?
#
loop_
_entity_poly.entity_id
_entity_poly.type
_entity_poly.pdbx_seq_one_letter_code
_entity_poly.pdbx_strand_id
1 'polypeptide(L)'
;MYCLRVRHETISDLHTDEYVLNPNVTHDSSVMAGKNRFSVSDRFEYLQGLVTEFQDTDSEDAKEQILANLANFAYDPSNLEALRLLQVTELFLDMLTEDNENFVEFGIG
;
A
#
# COMPACT_ATOMS: atom_id res chain seq x y z
N MET A 1 28.76 -9.61 -0.53
CA MET A 1 29.38 -10.82 0.04
C MET A 1 28.38 -11.40 1.04
N TYR A 2 27.64 -12.43 0.65
CA TYR A 2 26.57 -13.02 1.48
C TYR A 2 27.17 -13.84 2.62
N CYS A 3 26.66 -13.69 3.84
CA CYS A 3 26.98 -14.58 4.97
C CYS A 3 25.67 -15.17 5.51
N LEU A 4 25.25 -16.31 4.92
CA LEU A 4 24.24 -17.17 5.53
C LEU A 4 24.90 -17.89 6.72
N ARG A 5 24.50 -17.54 7.95
CA ARG A 5 24.79 -18.35 9.13
C ARG A 5 23.62 -19.28 9.39
N VAL A 6 23.75 -20.51 8.95
CA VAL A 6 22.86 -21.63 9.29
C VAL A 6 23.05 -21.93 10.77
N ARG A 7 22.03 -21.65 11.60
CA ARG A 7 21.95 -22.11 12.97
C ARG A 7 21.07 -23.35 13.00
N HIS A 8 21.73 -24.48 13.17
CA HIS A 8 21.12 -25.77 13.46
C HIS A 8 20.84 -25.79 14.98
N GLU A 9 19.58 -25.62 15.40
CA GLU A 9 19.20 -25.77 16.80
C GLU A 9 18.32 -27.01 16.98
N THR A 10 18.80 -27.85 17.89
CA THR A 10 18.37 -29.21 18.19
C THR A 10 17.09 -29.22 19.01
N ILE A 11 16.18 -30.12 18.63
CA ILE A 11 14.90 -30.40 19.29
C ILE A 11 15.18 -31.16 20.59
N SER A 12 15.31 -30.46 21.73
CA SER A 12 15.39 -31.15 23.04
C SER A 12 15.14 -30.29 24.30
N ASP A 13 14.43 -29.15 24.22
CA ASP A 13 14.04 -28.38 25.43
C ASP A 13 12.52 -28.07 25.46
N LEU A 14 11.70 -29.11 25.31
CA LEU A 14 10.29 -29.05 25.72
C LEU A 14 10.21 -29.27 27.24
N HIS A 15 10.52 -28.21 28.00
CA HIS A 15 10.03 -28.11 29.37
C HIS A 15 8.58 -27.61 29.32
N THR A 16 7.70 -28.38 29.92
CA THR A 16 6.25 -28.17 29.99
C THR A 16 5.92 -26.95 30.83
N ASP A 17 5.55 -25.83 30.20
CA ASP A 17 4.77 -24.80 30.86
C ASP A 17 3.27 -25.10 30.65
N GLU A 18 2.68 -25.57 31.73
CA GLU A 18 1.25 -25.82 31.91
C GLU A 18 0.48 -24.50 31.73
N TYR A 19 -0.25 -24.36 30.61
CA TYR A 19 -1.22 -23.28 30.43
C TYR A 19 -2.35 -23.44 31.45
N VAL A 20 -2.26 -22.73 32.58
CA VAL A 20 -3.37 -22.55 33.51
C VAL A 20 -4.46 -21.75 32.78
N LEU A 21 -5.55 -22.44 32.40
CA LEU A 21 -6.76 -21.81 31.89
C LEU A 21 -7.35 -20.91 32.99
N ASN A 22 -7.27 -19.59 32.81
CA ASN A 22 -7.96 -18.63 33.65
C ASN A 22 -9.37 -18.40 33.08
N PRO A 23 -10.46 -18.84 33.74
CA PRO A 23 -11.81 -18.85 33.18
C PRO A 23 -12.52 -17.48 33.17
N ASN A 24 -11.78 -16.37 33.32
CA ASN A 24 -12.38 -15.03 33.43
C ASN A 24 -11.79 -13.98 32.49
N VAL A 25 -11.18 -14.41 31.38
CA VAL A 25 -10.88 -13.50 30.28
C VAL A 25 -12.08 -13.49 29.34
N THR A 26 -12.97 -12.51 29.52
CA THR A 26 -13.87 -12.09 28.45
C THR A 26 -13.05 -11.82 27.19
N HIS A 27 -13.26 -12.63 26.16
CA HIS A 27 -12.68 -12.44 24.83
C HIS A 27 -13.16 -11.11 24.24
N ASP A 28 -12.46 -10.02 24.55
CA ASP A 28 -12.50 -8.83 23.71
C ASP A 28 -11.76 -9.17 22.41
N SER A 29 -12.52 -9.44 21.36
CA SER A 29 -12.02 -9.80 20.04
C SER A 29 -11.59 -8.57 19.21
N SER A 30 -11.29 -7.43 19.84
CA SER A 30 -11.03 -6.17 19.13
C SER A 30 -9.57 -5.92 18.70
N VAL A 31 -8.66 -6.87 18.87
CA VAL A 31 -7.24 -6.67 18.50
C VAL A 31 -6.80 -7.59 17.34
N MET A 32 -6.44 -6.95 16.22
CA MET A 32 -5.72 -7.48 15.04
C MET A 32 -6.55 -8.05 13.86
N ALA A 33 -7.65 -7.40 13.49
CA ALA A 33 -8.16 -7.50 12.10
C ALA A 33 -7.64 -6.30 11.29
N GLY A 34 -6.87 -6.60 10.22
CA GLY A 34 -6.28 -5.63 9.33
C GLY A 34 -7.26 -4.58 8.82
N LYS A 35 -6.81 -3.33 8.84
CA LYS A 35 -7.55 -2.09 8.53
C LYS A 35 -7.97 -2.02 7.06
N ASN A 36 -8.96 -2.79 6.62
CA ASN A 36 -9.69 -2.45 5.39
C ASN A 36 -10.82 -1.47 5.74
N ARG A 37 -10.47 -0.21 6.05
CA ARG A 37 -11.40 0.81 6.57
C ARG A 37 -12.04 1.68 5.49
N PHE A 38 -11.81 1.39 4.22
CA PHE A 38 -12.45 2.10 3.11
C PHE A 38 -13.35 1.15 2.32
N SER A 39 -14.62 1.52 2.18
CA SER A 39 -15.50 0.91 1.19
C SER A 39 -14.85 0.99 -0.20
N VAL A 40 -15.22 0.08 -1.11
CA VAL A 40 -14.81 0.20 -2.52
C VAL A 40 -15.19 1.57 -3.08
N SER A 41 -16.36 2.10 -2.68
CA SER A 41 -16.82 3.44 -3.04
C SER A 41 -15.90 4.54 -2.50
N ASP A 42 -15.54 4.49 -1.21
CA ASP A 42 -14.68 5.50 -0.59
C ASP A 42 -13.28 5.52 -1.22
N ARG A 43 -12.74 4.35 -1.62
CA ARG A 43 -11.44 4.27 -2.31
C ARG A 43 -11.50 4.88 -3.71
N PHE A 44 -12.58 4.61 -4.45
CA PHE A 44 -12.77 5.19 -5.78
C PHE A 44 -12.85 6.72 -5.70
N GLU A 45 -13.65 7.26 -4.77
CA GLU A 45 -13.75 8.71 -4.55
C GLU A 45 -12.41 9.33 -4.16
N TYR A 46 -11.62 8.65 -3.32
CA TYR A 46 -10.28 9.11 -2.97
C TYR A 46 -9.34 9.15 -4.18
N LEU A 47 -9.31 8.10 -5.01
CA LEU A 47 -8.51 8.07 -6.23
C LEU A 47 -8.95 9.15 -7.22
N GLN A 48 -10.26 9.38 -7.34
CA GLN A 48 -10.80 10.45 -8.17
C GLN A 48 -10.33 11.82 -7.68
N GLY A 49 -10.34 12.04 -6.36
CA GLY A 49 -9.83 13.26 -5.73
C GLY A 49 -8.36 13.53 -6.08
N LEU A 50 -7.51 12.50 -6.03
CA LEU A 50 -6.10 12.61 -6.43
C LEU A 50 -5.95 13.03 -7.90
N VAL A 51 -6.71 12.42 -8.81
CA VAL A 51 -6.64 12.77 -10.24
C VAL A 51 -7.10 14.20 -10.49
N THR A 52 -8.18 14.63 -9.83
CA THR A 52 -8.65 16.02 -9.92
C THR A 52 -7.62 17.00 -9.37
N GLU A 53 -7.04 16.72 -8.21
CA GLU A 53 -6.02 17.59 -7.60
C GLU A 53 -4.77 17.70 -8.49
N PHE A 54 -4.35 16.61 -9.12
CA PHE A 54 -3.23 16.61 -10.07
C PHE A 54 -3.49 17.55 -11.26
N GLN A 55 -4.72 17.55 -11.78
CA GLN A 55 -5.12 18.37 -12.93
C GLN A 55 -5.29 19.85 -12.57
N ASP A 56 -5.74 20.14 -11.35
CA ASP A 56 -6.04 21.51 -10.90
C ASP A 56 -4.83 22.24 -10.32
N THR A 57 -3.78 21.53 -9.90
CA THR A 57 -2.59 22.13 -9.29
C THR A 57 -1.54 22.54 -10.33
N ASP A 58 -0.93 23.71 -10.12
CA ASP A 58 0.25 24.17 -10.87
C ASP A 58 1.57 23.85 -10.15
N SER A 59 1.50 23.32 -8.93
CA SER A 59 2.70 23.02 -8.12
C SER A 59 3.29 21.66 -8.51
N GLU A 60 4.52 21.66 -9.03
CA GLU A 60 5.25 20.42 -9.36
C GLU A 60 5.44 19.53 -8.13
N ASP A 61 5.84 20.09 -6.98
CA ASP A 61 5.98 19.32 -5.72
C ASP A 61 4.68 18.61 -5.32
N ALA A 62 3.53 19.25 -5.56
CA ALA A 62 2.22 18.64 -5.28
C ALA A 62 1.93 17.52 -6.28
N LYS A 63 2.21 17.73 -7.57
CA LYS A 63 2.06 16.70 -8.61
C LYS A 63 2.92 15.48 -8.30
N GLU A 64 4.15 15.66 -7.86
CA GLU A 64 5.04 14.55 -7.48
C GLU A 64 4.42 13.72 -6.35
N GLN A 65 3.94 14.38 -5.30
CA GLN A 65 3.31 13.70 -4.17
C GLN A 65 2.04 12.94 -4.57
N ILE A 66 1.22 13.55 -5.41
CA ILE A 66 -0.01 12.93 -5.91
C ILE A 66 0.31 11.73 -6.80
N LEU A 67 1.25 11.88 -7.73
CA LEU A 67 1.67 10.83 -8.65
C LEU A 67 2.29 9.64 -7.89
N ALA A 68 3.12 9.91 -6.88
CA ALA A 68 3.67 8.87 -6.01
C ALA A 68 2.57 8.12 -5.23
N ASN A 69 1.53 8.83 -4.77
CA ASN A 69 0.37 8.17 -4.16
C ASN A 69 -0.34 7.27 -5.16
N LEU A 70 -0.62 7.76 -6.38
CA LEU A 70 -1.25 6.97 -7.44
C LEU A 70 -0.44 5.73 -7.81
N ALA A 71 0.89 5.86 -7.92
CA ALA A 71 1.80 4.74 -8.17
C ALA A 71 1.68 3.67 -7.07
N ASN A 72 1.70 4.08 -5.79
CA ASN A 72 1.48 3.17 -4.66
C ASN A 72 0.15 2.39 -4.76
N PHE A 73 -0.93 3.01 -5.26
CA PHE A 73 -2.21 2.31 -5.46
C PHE A 73 -2.18 1.35 -6.66
N ALA A 74 -1.40 1.65 -7.69
CA ALA A 74 -1.30 0.84 -8.91
C ALA A 74 -0.66 -0.54 -8.67
N TYR A 75 0.14 -0.67 -7.61
CA TYR A 75 0.71 -1.96 -7.20
C TYR A 75 -0.33 -2.98 -6.72
N ASP A 76 -1.51 -2.53 -6.28
CA ASP A 76 -2.59 -3.42 -5.84
C ASP A 76 -3.56 -3.71 -7.01
N PRO A 77 -3.67 -4.99 -7.45
CA PRO A 77 -4.55 -5.35 -8.56
C PRO A 77 -6.03 -5.02 -8.31
N SER A 78 -6.46 -4.91 -7.06
CA SER A 78 -7.84 -4.55 -6.70
C SER A 78 -8.20 -3.09 -7.03
N ASN A 79 -7.20 -2.22 -7.24
CA ASN A 79 -7.41 -0.82 -7.63
C ASN A 79 -7.35 -0.60 -9.15
N LEU A 80 -6.85 -1.56 -9.93
CA LEU A 80 -6.63 -1.39 -11.38
C LEU A 80 -7.91 -1.05 -12.15
N GLU A 81 -9.07 -1.57 -11.73
CA GLU A 81 -10.35 -1.22 -12.35
C GLU A 81 -10.67 0.27 -12.16
N ALA A 82 -10.53 0.78 -10.94
CA ALA A 82 -10.74 2.19 -10.63
C ALA A 82 -9.74 3.09 -11.38
N LEU A 83 -8.45 2.72 -11.36
CA LEU A 83 -7.38 3.47 -12.04
C LEU A 83 -7.61 3.55 -13.56
N ARG A 84 -8.12 2.48 -14.19
CA ARG A 84 -8.50 2.49 -15.61
C ARG A 84 -9.70 3.39 -15.89
N LEU A 85 -10.73 3.34 -15.05
CA LEU A 85 -11.91 4.21 -15.19
C LEU A 85 -11.53 5.70 -15.06
N LEU A 86 -10.55 6.00 -14.21
CA LEU A 86 -10.02 7.35 -13.99
C LEU A 86 -8.90 7.74 -14.97
N GLN A 87 -8.57 6.88 -15.94
CA GLN A 87 -7.52 7.12 -16.94
C GLN A 87 -6.12 7.39 -16.36
N VAL A 88 -5.82 6.85 -15.18
CA VAL A 88 -4.52 7.03 -14.51
C VAL A 88 -3.38 6.40 -15.33
N THR A 89 -3.66 5.35 -16.11
CA THR A 89 -2.67 4.76 -17.01
C THR A 89 -2.18 5.76 -18.06
N GLU A 90 -3.08 6.56 -18.65
CA GLU A 90 -2.69 7.57 -19.64
C GLU A 90 -1.89 8.68 -18.96
N LEU A 91 -2.31 9.08 -17.76
CA LEU A 91 -1.57 10.04 -16.94
C LEU A 91 -0.14 9.56 -16.63
N PHE A 92 0.06 8.28 -16.29
CA PHE A 92 1.41 7.74 -16.13
C PHE A 92 2.24 7.79 -17.42
N LEU A 93 1.63 7.48 -18.57
CA LEU A 93 2.32 7.53 -19.86
C LEU A 93 2.73 8.96 -20.23
N ASP A 94 1.89 9.95 -19.94
CA ASP A 94 2.21 11.36 -20.16
C ASP A 94 3.44 11.77 -19.34
N MET A 95 3.53 11.31 -18.09
CA MET A 95 4.64 11.62 -17.19
C MET A 95 5.98 11.02 -17.62
N LEU A 96 6.00 9.99 -18.46
CA LEU A 96 7.23 9.45 -19.03
C LEU A 96 7.91 10.39 -20.03
N THR A 97 7.21 11.42 -20.48
CA THR A 97 7.72 12.40 -21.46
C THR A 97 8.14 13.73 -20.84
N GLU A 98 7.94 13.89 -19.54
CA GLU A 98 8.32 15.08 -18.79
C GLU A 98 9.84 15.12 -18.53
N ASP A 99 10.38 16.33 -18.41
CA ASP A 99 11.82 16.53 -18.11
C ASP A 99 12.15 16.26 -16.63
N ASN A 100 11.15 16.28 -15.74
CA ASN A 100 11.34 16.01 -14.32
C ASN A 100 11.53 14.50 -14.08
N GLU A 101 12.71 14.12 -13.59
CA GLU A 101 13.09 12.72 -13.32
C GLU A 101 12.13 12.01 -12.35
N ASN A 102 11.56 12.72 -11.37
CA ASN A 102 10.61 12.16 -10.42
C ASN A 102 9.29 11.78 -11.11
N PHE A 103 8.81 12.58 -12.07
CA PHE A 103 7.62 12.24 -12.84
C PHE A 103 7.84 10.99 -13.68
N VAL A 104 9.01 10.85 -14.29
CA VAL A 104 9.37 9.66 -15.05
C VAL A 104 9.45 8.44 -14.13
N GLU A 105 10.09 8.56 -12.95
CA GLU A 105 10.20 7.46 -11.99
C GLU A 105 8.82 6.98 -11.52
N PHE A 106 7.95 7.88 -11.08
CA PHE A 106 6.61 7.51 -10.63
C PHE A 106 5.69 7.06 -11.78
N GLY A 107 5.91 7.54 -13.01
CA GLY A 107 5.18 7.11 -14.20
C GLY A 107 5.45 5.66 -14.61
N ILE A 108 6.56 5.07 -14.17
CA ILE A 108 6.86 3.64 -14.43
C ILE A 108 5.99 2.71 -13.58
N GLY A 109 5.53 3.17 -12.41
CA GLY A 109 4.82 2.36 -11.42
C GLY A 109 5.77 1.68 -10.47
#